data_AF-A0A9D8WHR1-F1
#
_entry.id   AF-A0A9D8WHR1-F1
#
_cell.length_a   1.000
_cell.length_b   1.000
_cell.length_c   1.000
_cell.angle_alpha   90.00
_cell.angle_beta   90.00
_cell.angle_gamma   90.00
#
_symmetry.space_group_name_H-M   'P 1'
#
loop_
_entity.id
_entity.type
_entity.pdbx_description
1 polymer ?
#
loop_
_entity_poly.entity_id
_entity_poly.type
_entity_poly.pdbx_seq_one_letter_code
_entity_poly.pdbx_strand_id
1 'polypeptide(L)'
;MARPNKHDHEQRSVKEQYRVTVAERAYIRAQAKAAGLRPSEYSRRRALGYEVPAKAEGAPNAALVSELNRIGVNVNQLARSVHRGSAFQEFWQEIGDEINAVLAQLVSENGS
;
A
#
# COMPACT_ATOMS: atom_id res chain seq x y z
N MET A 1 -11.90 -35.94 -9.74
CA MET A 1 -12.14 -36.48 -8.38
C MET A 1 -12.91 -35.44 -7.59
N ALA A 2 -14.16 -35.71 -7.20
CA ALA A 2 -14.93 -34.80 -6.35
C ALA A 2 -14.38 -34.81 -4.92
N ARG A 3 -14.42 -33.66 -4.22
CA ARG A 3 -13.97 -33.55 -2.83
C ARG A 3 -14.89 -34.41 -1.93
N PRO A 4 -14.36 -35.30 -1.08
CA PRO A 4 -15.17 -36.06 -0.13
C PRO A 4 -15.97 -35.13 0.79
N ASN A 5 -17.25 -35.44 1.02
CA ASN A 5 -18.08 -34.73 1.98
C ASN A 5 -17.55 -34.99 3.40
N LYS A 6 -17.45 -33.94 4.21
CA LYS A 6 -17.06 -34.07 5.62
C LYS A 6 -18.15 -34.81 6.39
N HIS A 7 -17.75 -35.71 7.29
CA HIS A 7 -18.69 -36.35 8.21
C HIS A 7 -19.30 -35.32 9.17
N ASP A 8 -20.51 -35.57 9.67
CA ASP A 8 -21.26 -34.61 10.51
C ASP A 8 -20.48 -34.10 11.73
N HIS A 9 -19.66 -34.96 12.34
CA HIS A 9 -18.82 -34.63 13.50
C HIS A 9 -17.59 -33.75 13.15
N GLU A 10 -17.21 -33.68 11.87
CA GLU A 10 -16.11 -32.82 11.38
C GLU A 10 -16.62 -31.43 10.96
N GLN A 11 -17.95 -31.29 10.82
CA GLN A 11 -18.57 -30.04 10.44
C GLN A 11 -18.63 -29.09 11.64
N ARG A 12 -18.22 -27.84 11.44
CA ARG A 12 -18.31 -26.78 12.45
C ARG A 12 -19.74 -26.21 12.47
N SER A 13 -20.72 -27.02 12.88
CA SER A 13 -22.17 -26.71 12.81
C SER A 13 -22.74 -26.06 14.07
N VAL A 14 -22.08 -26.23 15.22
CA VAL A 14 -22.53 -25.70 16.53
C VAL A 14 -21.95 -24.30 16.80
N LYS A 15 -22.74 -23.43 17.44
CA LYS A 15 -22.34 -22.07 17.82
C LYS A 15 -22.26 -21.94 19.35
N GLU A 16 -21.15 -21.40 19.82
CA GLU A 16 -20.94 -21.02 21.24
C GLU A 16 -21.03 -19.50 21.39
N GLN A 17 -21.78 -19.02 22.40
CA GLN A 17 -21.96 -17.60 22.69
C GLN A 17 -21.83 -17.34 24.19
N TYR A 18 -21.07 -16.31 24.55
CA TYR A 18 -20.87 -15.89 25.94
C TYR A 18 -20.87 -14.36 26.02
N ARG A 19 -21.25 -13.84 27.19
CA ARG A 19 -21.22 -12.40 27.46
C ARG A 19 -19.79 -11.97 27.79
N VAL A 20 -19.41 -10.81 27.28
CA VAL A 20 -18.13 -10.16 27.56
C VAL A 20 -18.40 -8.67 27.79
N THR A 21 -17.55 -8.07 28.61
CA THR A 21 -17.45 -6.63 28.74
C THR A 21 -16.90 -5.98 27.46
N VAL A 22 -17.05 -4.66 27.36
CA VAL A 22 -16.48 -3.89 26.25
C VAL A 22 -14.95 -4.01 26.21
N ALA A 23 -14.31 -4.00 27.38
CA ALA A 23 -12.85 -4.12 27.52
C ALA A 23 -12.35 -5.49 27.04
N GLU A 24 -13.00 -6.58 27.45
CA GLU A 24 -12.66 -7.93 27.01
C GLU A 24 -12.83 -8.08 25.49
N ARG A 25 -13.91 -7.53 24.93
CA ARG A 25 -14.13 -7.55 23.48
C ARG A 25 -13.04 -6.79 22.72
N ALA A 26 -12.61 -5.64 23.24
CA ALA A 26 -11.52 -4.86 22.65
C ALA A 26 -10.19 -5.63 22.71
N TYR A 27 -9.89 -6.23 23.86
CA TYR A 27 -8.71 -7.05 24.06
C TYR A 27 -8.66 -8.24 23.09
N ILE A 28 -9.74 -9.02 23.00
CA ILE A 28 -9.85 -10.17 22.10
C ILE A 28 -9.59 -9.75 20.64
N ARG A 29 -10.16 -8.61 20.21
CA ARG A 29 -9.96 -8.08 18.85
C ARG A 29 -8.51 -7.67 18.61
N ALA A 30 -7.87 -7.01 19.56
CA ALA A 30 -6.48 -6.59 19.45
C ALA A 30 -5.55 -7.80 19.32
N GLN A 31 -5.75 -8.82 20.16
CA GLN A 31 -4.96 -10.04 20.12
C GLN A 31 -5.19 -10.84 18.83
N ALA A 32 -6.45 -10.97 18.40
CA ALA A 32 -6.79 -11.62 17.13
C ALA A 32 -6.11 -10.90 15.95
N LYS A 33 -6.16 -9.56 15.92
CA LYS A 33 -5.48 -8.75 14.90
C LYS A 33 -3.96 -8.96 14.93
N ALA A 34 -3.36 -8.98 16.12
CA ALA A 34 -1.92 -9.21 16.27
C ALA A 34 -1.50 -10.60 15.76
N ALA A 35 -2.35 -11.61 15.92
CA ALA A 35 -2.14 -12.97 15.41
C ALA A 35 -2.56 -13.18 13.94
N GLY A 36 -3.09 -12.14 13.26
CA GLY A 36 -3.61 -12.28 11.88
C GLY A 36 -4.87 -13.15 11.77
N LEU A 37 -5.63 -13.30 12.85
CA LEU A 37 -6.81 -14.17 12.94
C LEU A 37 -8.11 -13.37 13.07
N ARG A 38 -9.24 -13.98 12.70
CA ARG A 38 -10.57 -13.47 13.06
C ARG A 38 -10.81 -13.68 14.57
N PRO A 39 -11.55 -12.79 15.26
CA PRO A 39 -11.80 -12.93 16.71
C PRO A 39 -12.34 -14.30 17.13
N SER A 40 -13.26 -14.88 16.37
CA SER A 40 -13.83 -16.20 16.68
C SER A 40 -12.82 -17.34 16.55
N GLU A 41 -11.92 -17.28 15.57
CA GLU A 41 -10.86 -18.28 15.39
C GLU A 41 -9.79 -18.12 16.45
N TYR A 42 -9.41 -16.88 16.78
CA TYR A 42 -8.51 -16.59 17.90
C TYR A 42 -9.05 -17.14 19.23
N SER A 43 -10.31 -16.82 19.57
CA SER A 43 -10.95 -17.34 20.79
C SER A 43 -11.03 -18.86 20.80
N ARG A 44 -11.36 -19.49 19.66
CA ARG A 44 -11.41 -20.95 19.54
C ARG A 44 -10.03 -21.57 19.81
N ARG A 45 -8.97 -21.05 19.19
CA ARG A 45 -7.62 -21.59 19.38
C ARG A 45 -7.16 -21.45 20.82
N ARG A 46 -7.44 -20.31 21.45
CA ARG A 46 -7.16 -20.08 22.87
C ARG A 46 -7.94 -21.03 23.78
N ALA A 47 -9.22 -21.28 23.48
CA ALA A 47 -10.08 -22.17 24.28
C ALA A 47 -9.71 -23.65 24.14
N LEU A 48 -9.25 -24.06 22.96
CA LEU A 48 -8.91 -25.46 22.64
C LEU A 48 -7.41 -25.77 22.75
N GLY A 49 -6.59 -24.81 23.19
CA GLY A 49 -5.14 -24.97 23.33
C GLY A 49 -4.39 -25.10 21.99
N TYR A 50 -5.00 -24.71 20.87
CA TYR A 50 -4.34 -24.71 19.57
C TYR A 50 -3.34 -23.57 19.45
N GLU A 51 -2.30 -23.79 18.64
CA GLU A 51 -1.27 -22.80 18.38
C GLU A 51 -1.86 -21.50 17.82
N VAL A 52 -1.56 -20.39 18.50
CA VAL A 52 -1.83 -19.04 18.00
C VAL A 52 -0.54 -18.52 17.37
N PRO A 53 -0.53 -18.23 16.06
CA PRO A 53 0.67 -17.76 15.39
C PRO A 53 1.21 -16.51 16.07
N ALA A 54 2.51 -16.50 16.37
CA ALA A 54 3.22 -15.26 16.62
C ALA A 54 3.15 -14.43 15.33
N LYS A 55 2.80 -13.15 15.45
CA LYS A 55 2.56 -12.20 14.37
C LYS A 55 3.43 -12.49 13.13
N ALA A 56 2.80 -12.72 11.98
CA ALA A 56 3.50 -12.59 10.70
C ALA A 56 3.99 -11.13 10.60
N GLU A 57 5.30 -10.95 10.54
CA GLU A 57 5.89 -9.64 10.29
C GLU A 57 5.26 -9.02 9.03
N GLY A 58 4.83 -7.77 9.14
CA GLY A 58 4.56 -6.94 7.97
C GLY A 58 3.22 -7.14 7.27
N ALA A 59 2.12 -6.66 7.87
CA ALA A 59 1.18 -5.94 7.02
C ALA A 59 1.92 -4.66 6.55
N PRO A 60 2.09 -4.42 5.25
CA PRO A 60 2.82 -3.24 4.79
C PRO A 60 2.12 -2.02 5.34
N ASN A 61 2.91 -1.11 5.92
CA ASN A 61 2.39 0.11 6.52
C ASN A 61 1.52 0.82 5.46
N ALA A 62 0.23 0.99 5.74
CA ALA A 62 -0.70 1.59 4.79
C ALA A 62 -0.24 2.99 4.33
N ALA A 63 0.49 3.71 5.19
CA ALA A 63 1.12 4.98 4.84
C ALA A 63 2.23 4.78 3.78
N LEU A 64 3.10 3.77 3.95
CA LEU A 64 4.14 3.46 2.96
C LEU A 64 3.55 2.99 1.62
N VAL A 65 2.46 2.21 1.64
CA VAL A 65 1.76 1.79 0.41
C VAL A 65 1.14 3.01 -0.29
N SER A 66 0.59 3.96 0.46
CA SER A 66 0.03 5.20 -0.08
C SER A 66 1.13 6.07 -0.72
N GLU A 67 2.27 6.23 -0.06
CA GLU A 67 3.41 6.99 -0.60
C GLU A 67 3.96 6.33 -1.88
N LEU A 68 4.08 5.00 -1.91
CA LEU A 68 4.53 4.29 -3.11
C LEU A 68 3.55 4.47 -4.30
N ASN A 69 2.24 4.47 -4.04
CA ASN A 69 1.23 4.74 -5.07
C ASN A 69 1.34 6.16 -5.63
N ARG A 70 1.63 7.17 -4.79
CA ARG A 70 1.82 8.56 -5.24
C ARG A 70 3.05 8.69 -6.15
N ILE A 71 4.15 8.01 -5.79
CA ILE A 71 5.36 7.96 -6.63
C ILE A 71 5.03 7.33 -7.99
N GLY A 72 4.33 6.19 -8.01
CA GLY A 72 3.92 5.52 -9.25
C GLY A 72 3.03 6.40 -10.16
N VAL A 73 2.11 7.17 -9.56
CA VAL A 73 1.28 8.14 -10.31
C VAL A 73 2.12 9.24 -10.94
N ASN A 74 3.07 9.83 -10.20
CA ASN A 74 3.95 10.87 -10.72
C ASN A 74 4.85 10.34 -11.86
N VAL A 75 5.39 9.13 -11.72
CA VAL A 75 6.19 8.48 -12.77
C VAL A 75 5.35 8.24 -14.02
N ASN A 76 4.09 7.81 -13.88
CA ASN A 76 3.19 7.63 -15.03
C ASN A 76 2.81 8.97 -15.69
N GLN A 77 2.69 10.05 -14.91
CA GLN A 77 2.48 11.40 -15.45
C GLN A 77 3.70 11.89 -16.24
N LEU A 78 4.91 11.65 -15.73
CA LEU A 78 6.18 11.94 -16.42
C LEU A 78 6.33 11.10 -17.69
N ALA A 79 6.06 9.80 -17.62
CA ALA A 79 6.09 8.93 -18.78
C ALA A 79 5.11 9.41 -19.86
N ARG A 80 3.90 9.81 -19.47
CA ARG A 80 2.90 10.40 -20.37
C ARG A 80 3.29 11.78 -20.89
N SER A 81 3.94 12.63 -20.09
CA SER A 81 4.41 13.95 -20.55
C SER A 81 5.58 13.82 -21.53
N VAL A 82 6.47 12.85 -21.30
CA VAL A 82 7.55 12.49 -22.22
C VAL A 82 7.00 11.88 -23.51
N HIS A 83 5.99 11.00 -23.41
CA HIS A 83 5.32 10.45 -24.60
C HIS A 83 4.54 11.51 -25.40
N ARG A 84 4.08 12.59 -24.75
CA ARG A 84 3.47 13.77 -25.40
C ARG A 84 4.51 14.82 -25.82
N GLY A 85 5.78 14.61 -25.50
CA GLY A 85 6.83 15.62 -25.46
C GLY A 85 7.85 15.55 -26.57
N SER A 86 7.62 14.81 -27.67
CA SER A 86 8.44 15.01 -28.88
C SER A 86 8.39 16.46 -29.37
N ALA A 87 7.29 17.18 -29.12
CA ALA A 87 7.16 18.62 -29.39
C ALA A 87 7.73 19.55 -28.28
N PHE A 88 8.04 19.03 -27.09
CA PHE A 88 8.54 19.85 -25.96
C PHE A 88 10.06 20.06 -26.04
N GLN A 89 10.81 19.11 -26.62
CA GLN A 89 12.25 19.26 -26.80
C GLN A 89 12.61 20.36 -27.81
N GLU A 90 11.85 20.52 -28.90
CA GLU A 90 12.07 21.57 -29.89
C GLU A 90 11.85 22.97 -29.27
N PHE A 91 10.79 23.14 -28.46
CA PHE A 91 10.48 24.40 -27.80
C PHE A 91 11.56 24.86 -26.79
N TRP A 92 12.16 23.94 -26.03
CA TRP A 92 13.24 24.31 -25.09
C TRP A 92 14.58 24.59 -25.77
N GLN A 93 14.81 24.05 -26.97
CA GLN A 93 16.00 24.39 -27.77
C GLN A 93 15.89 25.82 -28.31
N GLU A 94 14.73 26.20 -28.87
CA GLU A 94 14.48 27.57 -29.35
C GLU A 94 14.63 28.62 -28.24
N ILE A 95 14.07 28.37 -27.06
CA ILE A 95 14.22 29.28 -25.90
C ILE A 95 15.69 29.34 -25.43
N GLY A 96 16.41 28.22 -25.45
CA GLY A 96 17.82 28.19 -25.08
C GLY A 96 18.69 29.03 -26.02
N ASP A 97 18.41 28.97 -27.32
CA ASP A 97 19.14 29.72 -28.34
C ASP A 97 18.86 31.23 -28.24
N GLU A 98 17.61 31.63 -27.97
CA GLU A 98 17.23 33.04 -27.80
C GLU A 98 17.89 33.68 -26.57
N ILE A 99 17.94 32.96 -25.44
CA ILE A 99 18.62 33.42 -24.21
C ILE A 99 20.12 33.63 -24.45
N ASN A 100 20.77 32.69 -25.15
CA ASN A 100 22.20 32.80 -25.46
C ASN A 100 22.50 33.99 -26.38
N ALA A 101 21.64 34.28 -27.35
CA ALA A 101 21.79 35.44 -28.23
C ALA A 101 21.73 36.77 -27.45
N VAL A 102 20.78 36.90 -26.53
CA VAL A 102 20.64 38.12 -25.69
C VAL A 102 21.84 38.28 -24.75
N LEU A 103 22.31 37.19 -24.14
CA LEU A 103 23.49 37.23 -23.28
C LEU A 103 24.75 37.63 -24.04
N ALA A 104 24.93 37.15 -25.26
CA ALA A 104 26.06 37.54 -26.10
C ALA A 104 26.06 39.04 -26.44
N GLN A 105 24.87 39.62 -26.71
CA GLN A 105 24.74 41.04 -26.98
C GLN A 105 25.11 41.90 -25.76
N LEU A 106 24.64 41.54 -24.57
CA LEU A 106 24.94 42.27 -23.33
C LEU A 106 26.42 42.21 -22.93
N VAL A 107 27.10 41.09 -23.23
CA VAL A 107 28.54 40.96 -23.01
C VAL A 107 29.32 41.83 -23.99
N SER A 108 28.83 41.99 -25.23
CA SER A 108 29.45 42.86 -26.23
C SER A 108 29.27 44.35 -25.94
N GLU A 109 28.16 44.75 -25.31
CA GLU A 109 27.85 46.15 -24.97
C GLU A 109 28.57 46.63 -23.69
N ASN A 110 28.89 45.75 -22.75
CA ASN A 110 29.60 46.08 -21.51
C ASN A 110 31.13 45.89 -21.58
N GLY A 111 31.67 45.55 -22.76
CA GLY A 111 33.10 45.29 -22.98
C GLY A 111 33.89 46.43 -23.64
N SER A 112 33.33 47.65 -23.74
CA SER A 112 34.01 48.85 -24.27
C SER A 112 34.25 49.90 -23.18
#